data_AF-A0A9R0QJ15-F1
#
_entry.id   AF-A0A9R0QJ15-F1
#
_cell.length_a   1.000
_cell.length_b   1.000
_cell.length_c   1.000
_cell.angle_alpha   90.00
_cell.angle_beta   90.00
_cell.angle_gamma   90.00
#
_symmetry.space_group_name_H-M   'P 1'
#
loop_
_entity.id
_entity.type
_entity.pdbx_description
1 polymer ?
#
loop_
_entity_poly.entity_id
_entity_poly.type
_entity_poly.pdbx_seq_one_letter_code
_entity_poly.pdbx_strand_id
1 'polypeptide(L)'
;MKLCSLPLQSLLCSVAVGLYRYRLGDVVKIARFHNSTPELQFICRRSLVLSINIDKNTEKDLQLAVEEAAKLLEGEKLEIVDFTSYVEKSSDPGRYVIFWELSSEATDDVLSGCANALDLAFLDAGYMGSRKIKTIGPLELRVLRKGTFREILLHFLTLGGAVSQFKTPRFVSPGNGKVLQILNRNVTKSYFSTAYGL
;
A
#
# COMPACT_ATOMS: atom_id res chain seq x y z
N MET A 1 -14.56 -4.37 -38.98
CA MET A 1 -13.39 -4.53 -38.07
C MET A 1 -13.91 -4.69 -36.64
N LYS A 2 -13.67 -5.84 -35.97
CA LYS A 2 -14.14 -6.09 -34.61
C LYS A 2 -13.25 -5.31 -33.62
N LEU A 3 -13.78 -4.26 -32.98
CA LEU A 3 -13.07 -3.47 -31.95
C LEU A 3 -12.63 -4.29 -30.72
N CYS A 4 -13.16 -5.50 -30.53
CA CYS A 4 -12.84 -6.35 -29.39
C CYS A 4 -11.41 -6.94 -29.37
N SER A 5 -10.60 -6.78 -30.42
CA SER A 5 -9.25 -7.38 -30.54
C SER A 5 -8.08 -6.44 -30.28
N LEU A 6 -8.32 -5.21 -29.80
CA LEU A 6 -7.22 -4.29 -29.48
C LEU A 6 -6.51 -4.71 -28.18
N PRO A 7 -5.16 -4.74 -28.16
CA PRO A 7 -4.39 -5.13 -26.99
C PRO A 7 -4.56 -4.14 -25.84
N LEU A 8 -4.34 -4.60 -24.61
CA LEU A 8 -4.30 -3.75 -23.43
C LEU A 8 -3.19 -2.70 -23.57
N GLN A 9 -3.47 -1.46 -23.21
CA GLN A 9 -2.56 -0.33 -23.37
C GLN A 9 -2.17 0.24 -22.00
N SER A 10 -0.91 0.66 -21.85
CA SER A 10 -0.46 1.41 -20.68
C SER A 10 -0.52 2.92 -20.96
N LEU A 11 -1.09 3.70 -20.05
CA LEU A 11 -1.19 5.14 -20.19
C LEU A 11 0.14 5.85 -19.86
N LEU A 12 0.55 6.76 -20.75
CA LEU A 12 1.61 7.75 -20.51
C LEU A 12 0.99 9.14 -20.63
N CYS A 13 1.24 10.03 -19.67
CA CYS A 13 0.77 11.41 -19.71
C CYS A 13 1.93 12.40 -19.87
N SER A 14 1.67 13.49 -20.57
CA SER A 14 2.51 14.68 -20.53
C SER A 14 1.61 15.87 -20.22
N VAL A 15 1.91 16.63 -19.17
CA VAL A 15 1.10 17.79 -18.75
C VAL A 15 2.00 19.00 -18.50
N ALA A 16 1.45 20.20 -18.73
CA ALA A 16 2.18 21.46 -18.66
C ALA A 16 2.83 21.75 -17.29
N VAL A 17 2.36 21.07 -16.23
CA VAL A 17 2.92 21.16 -14.87
C VAL A 17 4.18 20.30 -14.66
N GLY A 18 4.84 19.86 -15.74
CA GLY A 18 6.19 19.27 -15.68
C GLY A 18 6.24 17.74 -15.68
N LEU A 19 5.12 17.03 -15.92
CA LEU A 19 5.18 15.59 -16.19
C LEU A 19 5.43 15.40 -17.69
N TYR A 20 6.50 14.69 -18.05
CA TYR A 20 6.84 14.40 -19.44
C TYR A 20 6.91 12.88 -19.64
N ARG A 21 6.06 12.35 -20.53
CA ARG A 21 5.96 10.91 -20.82
C ARG A 21 5.87 10.05 -19.54
N TYR A 22 5.18 10.55 -18.52
CA TYR A 22 5.07 9.90 -17.23
C TYR A 22 4.15 8.70 -17.35
N ARG A 23 4.65 7.51 -16.97
CA ARG A 23 3.86 6.28 -16.98
C ARG A 23 2.91 6.29 -15.79
N LEU A 24 1.62 6.49 -16.06
CA LEU A 24 0.57 6.52 -15.01
C LEU A 24 0.43 5.18 -14.29
N GLY A 25 0.83 4.08 -14.94
CA GLY A 25 0.64 2.73 -14.44
C GLY A 25 -0.72 2.16 -14.83
N ASP A 26 -1.69 2.98 -15.21
CA ASP A 26 -3.01 2.51 -15.61
C ASP A 26 -2.95 1.67 -16.89
N VAL A 27 -3.57 0.50 -16.83
CA VAL A 27 -3.83 -0.43 -17.92
C VAL A 27 -5.27 -0.23 -18.35
N VAL A 28 -5.46 0.11 -19.60
CA VAL A 28 -6.76 0.40 -20.20
C VAL A 28 -6.98 -0.46 -21.43
N LYS A 29 -8.25 -0.73 -21.72
CA LYS A 29 -8.70 -1.31 -22.98
C LYS A 29 -9.49 -0.26 -23.74
N ILE A 30 -9.28 -0.17 -25.05
CA ILE A 30 -10.15 0.66 -25.89
C ILE A 30 -11.48 -0.09 -26.04
N ALA A 31 -12.56 0.48 -25.46
CA ALA A 31 -13.89 -0.12 -25.50
C ALA A 31 -14.62 0.25 -26.79
N ARG A 32 -14.63 1.53 -27.13
CA ARG A 32 -15.21 2.07 -28.36
C ARG A 32 -14.52 3.38 -28.75
N PHE A 33 -14.93 3.95 -29.86
CA PHE A 33 -14.56 5.32 -30.24
C PHE A 33 -15.82 6.16 -30.32
N HIS A 34 -15.76 7.36 -29.77
CA HIS A 34 -16.74 8.41 -30.05
C HIS A 34 -16.12 9.34 -31.09
N ASN A 35 -16.56 9.21 -32.34
CA ASN A 35 -15.90 9.83 -33.49
C ASN A 35 -14.41 9.41 -33.57
N SER A 36 -13.49 10.35 -33.41
CA SER A 36 -12.04 10.10 -33.40
C SER A 36 -11.45 9.98 -31.99
N THR A 37 -12.25 10.13 -30.93
CA THR A 37 -11.78 10.06 -29.54
C THR A 37 -11.96 8.65 -28.98
N PRO A 38 -10.90 8.01 -28.45
CA PRO A 38 -11.01 6.69 -27.86
C PRO A 38 -11.75 6.75 -26.51
N GLU A 39 -12.72 5.85 -26.32
CA GLU A 39 -13.31 5.59 -25.01
C GLU A 39 -12.60 4.43 -24.34
N LEU A 40 -12.05 4.72 -23.16
CA LEU A 40 -11.19 3.81 -22.43
C LEU A 40 -11.99 3.11 -21.33
N GLN A 41 -11.97 1.79 -21.33
CA GLN A 41 -12.36 0.99 -20.18
C GLN A 41 -11.13 0.80 -19.29
N PHE A 42 -11.23 1.28 -18.05
CA PHE A 42 -10.21 1.02 -17.03
C PHE A 42 -10.20 -0.47 -16.67
N ILE A 43 -9.02 -1.09 -16.72
CA ILE A 43 -8.85 -2.51 -16.39
C ILE A 43 -8.22 -2.64 -15.01
N CYS A 44 -7.03 -2.09 -14.85
CA CYS A 44 -6.32 -2.07 -13.57
C CYS A 44 -5.21 -1.02 -13.62
N ARG A 45 -4.61 -0.72 -12.47
CA ARG A 45 -3.31 -0.04 -12.43
C ARG A 45 -2.26 -1.13 -12.30
N ARG A 46 -1.21 -1.11 -13.13
CA ARG A 46 0.00 -1.93 -12.92
C ARG A 46 0.41 -1.70 -11.49
N SER A 47 0.31 -2.77 -10.70
CA SER A 47 0.49 -2.75 -9.27
C SER A 47 1.85 -2.13 -8.96
N LEU A 48 1.82 -1.14 -8.08
CA LEU A 48 3.01 -0.80 -7.32
C LEU A 48 3.41 -2.08 -6.56
N VAL A 49 4.70 -2.40 -6.60
CA VAL A 49 5.26 -3.58 -5.96
C VAL A 49 6.09 -3.10 -4.78
N LEU A 50 5.84 -3.62 -3.59
CA LEU A 50 6.78 -3.55 -2.48
C LEU A 50 7.86 -4.59 -2.72
N SER A 51 9.11 -4.14 -2.64
CA SER A 51 10.27 -5.01 -2.67
C SER A 51 11.43 -4.42 -1.88
N ILE A 52 12.15 -5.29 -1.18
CA ILE A 52 13.44 -4.96 -0.54
C ILE A 52 14.58 -5.60 -1.32
N ASN A 53 14.45 -6.88 -1.65
CA ASN A 53 15.41 -7.73 -2.34
C ASN A 53 14.82 -8.26 -3.66
N ILE A 54 14.68 -9.59 -3.78
CA ILE A 54 14.09 -10.28 -4.94
C ILE A 54 12.57 -10.44 -4.83
N ASP A 55 12.02 -10.11 -3.67
CA ASP A 55 10.62 -10.22 -3.33
C ASP A 55 9.75 -9.26 -4.15
N LYS A 56 8.52 -9.70 -4.47
CA LYS A 56 7.59 -8.92 -5.29
C LYS A 56 6.19 -8.99 -4.71
N ASN A 57 5.93 -8.18 -3.70
CA ASN A 57 4.61 -8.09 -3.08
C ASN A 57 3.78 -7.01 -3.78
N THR A 58 2.63 -7.39 -4.32
CA THR A 58 1.70 -6.47 -4.99
C THR A 58 0.75 -5.81 -4.00
N GLU A 59 0.03 -4.78 -4.45
CA GLU A 59 -1.08 -4.18 -3.69
C GLU A 59 -2.11 -5.20 -3.23
N LYS A 60 -2.38 -6.19 -4.08
CA LYS A 60 -3.31 -7.27 -3.77
C LYS A 60 -2.78 -8.15 -2.64
N ASP A 61 -1.48 -8.45 -2.64
CA ASP A 61 -0.87 -9.28 -1.58
C ASP A 61 -0.91 -8.57 -0.23
N LEU A 62 -0.65 -7.25 -0.22
CA LEU A 62 -0.83 -6.43 0.98
C LEU A 62 -2.29 -6.41 1.45
N GLN A 63 -3.24 -6.22 0.53
CA GLN A 63 -4.67 -6.23 0.87
C GLN A 63 -5.09 -7.56 1.50
N LEU A 64 -4.68 -8.69 0.90
CA LEU A 64 -4.94 -10.03 1.44
C LEU A 64 -4.27 -10.22 2.81
N ALA A 65 -3.04 -9.76 2.99
CA ALA A 65 -2.37 -9.86 4.28
C ALA A 65 -3.09 -9.07 5.39
N VAL A 66 -3.57 -7.87 5.06
CA VAL A 66 -4.37 -7.06 5.99
C VAL A 66 -5.71 -7.73 6.30
N GLU A 67 -6.38 -8.31 5.31
CA GLU A 67 -7.64 -9.05 5.51
C GLU A 67 -7.44 -10.28 6.41
N GLU A 68 -6.37 -11.04 6.23
CA GLU A 68 -6.06 -12.18 7.09
C GLU A 68 -5.77 -11.77 8.53
N ALA A 69 -5.01 -10.69 8.73
CA ALA A 69 -4.72 -10.18 10.06
C ALA A 69 -5.95 -9.52 10.72
N ALA A 70 -6.84 -8.89 9.94
CA ALA A 70 -8.06 -8.26 10.43
C ALA A 70 -9.03 -9.26 11.08
N LYS A 71 -8.98 -10.55 10.71
CA LYS A 71 -9.78 -11.60 11.35
C LYS A 71 -9.54 -11.70 12.86
N LEU A 72 -8.33 -11.36 13.32
CA LEU A 72 -8.00 -11.32 14.75
C LEU A 72 -8.69 -10.14 15.48
N LEU A 73 -9.04 -9.08 14.76
CA LEU A 73 -9.74 -7.91 15.29
C LEU A 73 -11.25 -8.11 15.40
N GLU A 74 -11.82 -9.05 14.64
CA GLU A 74 -13.27 -9.34 14.66
C GLU A 74 -13.77 -9.70 16.07
N GLY A 75 -12.95 -10.40 16.86
CA GLY A 75 -13.26 -10.76 18.24
C GLY A 75 -13.45 -9.56 19.18
N GLU A 76 -12.79 -8.44 18.91
CA GLU A 76 -12.90 -7.19 19.68
C GLU A 76 -13.91 -6.21 19.08
N LYS A 77 -14.61 -6.59 17.98
CA LYS A 77 -15.48 -5.70 17.18
C LYS A 77 -14.74 -4.45 16.69
N LEU A 78 -13.46 -4.61 16.37
CA LEU A 78 -12.61 -3.54 15.86
C LEU A 78 -12.48 -3.65 14.34
N GLU A 79 -12.51 -2.48 13.71
CA GLU A 79 -12.33 -2.34 12.27
C GLU A 79 -11.10 -1.49 11.96
N ILE A 80 -10.42 -1.86 10.87
CA ILE A 80 -9.35 -1.06 10.25
C ILE A 80 -10.02 0.00 9.39
N VAL A 81 -9.88 1.27 9.77
CA VAL A 81 -10.44 2.42 9.04
C VAL A 81 -9.72 2.60 7.72
N ASP A 82 -8.39 2.59 7.75
CA ASP A 82 -7.55 2.63 6.55
C ASP A 82 -6.13 2.15 6.88
N PHE A 83 -5.34 1.86 5.85
CA PHE A 83 -3.97 1.37 6.00
C PHE A 83 -3.06 1.81 4.85
N THR A 84 -1.76 1.82 5.11
CA THR A 84 -0.72 2.00 4.10
C THR A 84 0.53 1.24 4.52
N SER A 85 1.54 1.21 3.66
CA SER A 85 2.80 0.53 3.94
C SER A 85 3.99 1.30 3.40
N TYR A 86 5.15 1.00 3.95
CA TYR A 86 6.42 1.63 3.67
C TYR A 86 7.55 0.60 3.74
N VAL A 87 8.57 0.79 2.92
CA VAL A 87 9.80 0.03 2.98
C VAL A 87 10.85 0.86 3.69
N GLU A 88 11.19 0.46 4.91
CA GLU A 88 12.26 1.10 5.69
C GLU A 88 13.60 0.46 5.34
N LYS A 89 14.40 1.16 4.53
CA LYS A 89 15.75 0.72 4.10
C LYS A 89 16.88 1.27 4.98
N SER A 90 16.57 2.18 5.90
CA SER A 90 17.55 2.73 6.84
C SER A 90 17.93 1.73 7.93
N SER A 91 17.13 0.69 8.13
CA SER A 91 17.46 -0.42 9.01
C SER A 91 18.33 -1.45 8.31
N ASP A 92 19.17 -2.15 9.08
CA ASP A 92 19.95 -3.27 8.60
C ASP A 92 19.60 -4.53 9.42
N PRO A 93 18.91 -5.52 8.83
CA PRO A 93 18.34 -5.55 7.48
C PRO A 93 17.12 -4.61 7.31
N GLY A 94 16.85 -4.22 6.07
CA GLY A 94 15.65 -3.43 5.71
C GLY A 94 14.37 -4.18 6.07
N ARG A 95 13.29 -3.46 6.40
CA ARG A 95 12.01 -4.08 6.82
C ARG A 95 10.78 -3.46 6.18
N TYR A 96 9.71 -4.24 6.24
CA TYR A 96 8.37 -3.82 5.87
C TYR A 96 7.70 -3.15 7.07
N VAL A 97 7.12 -1.98 6.86
CA VAL A 97 6.34 -1.25 7.85
C VAL A 97 4.91 -1.11 7.33
N ILE A 98 3.94 -1.60 8.09
CA ILE A 98 2.51 -1.46 7.79
C ILE A 98 1.89 -0.53 8.81
N PHE A 99 1.15 0.46 8.34
CA PHE A 99 0.47 1.44 9.16
C PHE A 99 -1.03 1.18 9.16
N TRP A 100 -1.63 1.08 10.34
CA TRP A 100 -3.07 0.90 10.51
C TRP A 100 -3.69 2.06 11.27
N GLU A 101 -4.76 2.64 10.74
CA GLU A 101 -5.66 3.49 11.50
C GLU A 101 -6.86 2.63 11.94
N LEU A 102 -7.05 2.49 13.24
CA LEU A 102 -8.13 1.68 13.81
C LEU A 102 -9.32 2.54 14.22
N SER A 103 -10.50 1.93 14.22
CA SER A 103 -11.76 2.56 14.65
C SER A 103 -11.77 2.92 16.14
N SER A 104 -11.13 2.07 16.96
CA SER A 104 -10.91 2.20 18.41
C SER A 104 -9.58 1.53 18.82
N GLU A 105 -9.16 1.69 20.08
CA GLU A 105 -7.97 1.05 20.62
C GLU A 105 -8.14 -0.47 20.76
N ALA A 106 -7.11 -1.22 20.37
CA ALA A 106 -7.01 -2.67 20.52
C ALA A 106 -6.03 -3.05 21.64
N THR A 107 -6.16 -4.27 22.16
CA THR A 107 -5.22 -4.81 23.14
C THR A 107 -3.85 -5.11 22.53
N ASP A 108 -2.79 -5.00 23.33
CA ASP A 108 -1.42 -5.20 22.86
C ASP A 108 -1.17 -6.64 22.36
N ASP A 109 -1.81 -7.62 23.00
CA ASP A 109 -1.71 -9.04 22.62
C ASP A 109 -2.30 -9.30 21.23
N VAL A 110 -3.47 -8.72 20.94
CA VAL A 110 -4.12 -8.85 19.62
C VAL A 110 -3.29 -8.16 18.54
N LEU A 111 -2.75 -6.97 18.81
CA LEU A 111 -1.92 -6.23 17.85
C LEU A 111 -0.58 -6.94 17.55
N SER A 112 0.03 -7.54 18.57
CA SER A 112 1.19 -8.42 18.39
C SER A 112 0.85 -9.63 17.52
N GLY A 113 -0.30 -10.27 17.76
CA GLY A 113 -0.84 -11.33 16.92
C GLY A 113 -1.09 -10.88 15.47
N CYS A 114 -1.60 -9.67 15.27
CA CYS A 114 -1.81 -9.09 13.94
C CYS A 114 -0.49 -8.86 13.19
N ALA A 115 0.56 -8.39 13.87
CA ALA A 115 1.87 -8.23 13.26
C ALA A 115 2.43 -9.57 12.75
N ASN A 116 2.24 -10.64 13.52
CA ASN A 116 2.62 -12.00 13.13
C ASN A 116 1.78 -12.52 11.95
N ALA A 117 0.46 -12.31 11.99
CA ALA A 117 -0.44 -12.71 10.91
C ALA A 117 -0.11 -11.98 9.60
N LEU A 118 0.20 -10.68 9.67
CA LEU A 118 0.65 -9.89 8.52
C LEU A 118 1.93 -10.46 7.90
N ASP A 119 2.94 -10.75 8.73
CA ASP A 119 4.23 -11.29 8.26
C ASP A 119 4.06 -12.66 7.59
N LEU A 120 3.21 -13.53 8.14
CA LEU A 120 2.95 -14.87 7.60
C LEU A 120 2.07 -14.87 6.35
N ALA A 121 1.22 -13.86 6.17
CA ALA A 121 0.28 -13.79 5.05
C ALA A 121 0.95 -13.38 3.73
N PHE A 122 2.19 -12.89 3.75
CA PHE A 122 2.97 -12.68 2.53
C PHE A 122 3.51 -14.01 1.97
N LEU A 123 2.81 -14.52 0.94
CA LEU A 123 3.10 -15.82 0.32
C LEU A 123 4.18 -15.78 -0.77
N ASP A 124 4.76 -14.61 -1.06
CA ASP A 124 5.85 -14.52 -2.04
C ASP A 124 7.08 -15.32 -1.56
N ALA A 125 7.59 -16.20 -2.43
CA ALA A 125 8.72 -17.06 -2.10
C ALA A 125 10.00 -16.26 -1.79
N GLY A 126 10.18 -15.11 -2.46
CA GLY A 126 11.29 -14.20 -2.20
C GLY A 126 11.21 -13.57 -0.81
N TYR A 127 10.01 -13.12 -0.41
CA TYR A 127 9.75 -12.56 0.90
C TYR A 127 9.99 -13.61 2.01
N MET A 128 9.32 -14.77 1.92
CA MET A 128 9.45 -15.84 2.90
C MET A 128 10.89 -16.35 3.03
N GLY A 129 11.58 -16.54 1.89
CA GLY A 129 12.97 -16.94 1.86
C GLY A 129 13.86 -15.92 2.58
N SER A 130 13.72 -14.64 2.23
CA SER A 130 14.50 -13.53 2.79
C SER A 130 14.25 -13.32 4.29
N ARG A 131 13.00 -13.46 4.75
CA ARG A 131 12.65 -13.41 6.18
C ARG A 131 13.30 -14.56 6.96
N LYS A 132 13.29 -15.79 6.41
CA LYS A 132 13.93 -16.96 7.03
C LYS A 132 15.44 -16.84 7.15
N ILE A 133 16.11 -16.30 6.13
CA ILE A 133 17.57 -16.08 6.15
C ILE A 133 17.97 -14.73 6.76
N LYS A 134 17.01 -13.99 7.34
CA LYS A 134 17.21 -12.69 8.02
C LYS A 134 17.83 -11.60 7.14
N THR A 135 17.63 -11.64 5.82
CA THR A 135 18.00 -10.55 4.90
C THR A 135 16.90 -9.51 4.76
N ILE A 136 15.69 -9.79 5.24
CA ILE A 136 14.62 -8.83 5.50
C ILE A 136 14.31 -8.89 7.00
N GLY A 137 14.29 -7.72 7.65
CA GLY A 137 13.98 -7.57 9.07
C GLY A 137 12.54 -7.93 9.41
N PRO A 138 12.21 -8.06 10.71
CA PRO A 138 10.85 -8.33 11.14
C PRO A 138 9.88 -7.25 10.64
N LEU A 139 8.73 -7.69 10.12
CA LEU A 139 7.65 -6.79 9.74
C LEU A 139 7.20 -6.00 10.96
N GLU A 140 7.05 -4.70 10.79
CA GLU A 140 6.62 -3.78 11.83
C GLU A 140 5.20 -3.30 11.55
N LEU A 141 4.29 -3.54 12.48
CA LEU A 141 2.95 -2.95 12.50
C LEU A 141 2.97 -1.68 13.36
N ARG A 142 2.69 -0.53 12.74
CA ARG A 142 2.56 0.76 13.43
C ARG A 142 1.09 1.17 13.48
N VAL A 143 0.54 1.31 14.68
CA VAL A 143 -0.82 1.80 14.88
C VAL A 143 -0.82 3.31 14.87
N LEU A 144 -1.75 3.90 14.13
CA LEU A 144 -1.91 5.34 13.95
C LEU A 144 -3.03 5.88 14.82
N ARG A 145 -2.90 7.16 15.19
CA ARG A 145 -3.99 7.93 15.76
C ARG A 145 -5.13 8.09 14.73
N LYS A 146 -6.37 8.01 15.20
CA LYS A 146 -7.57 8.28 14.41
C LYS A 146 -7.53 9.69 13.79
N GLY A 147 -7.86 9.79 12.51
CA GLY A 147 -7.80 11.01 11.70
C GLY A 147 -6.47 11.22 10.96
N THR A 148 -5.51 10.29 11.03
CA THR A 148 -4.22 10.43 10.34
C THR A 148 -4.39 10.42 8.82
N PHE A 149 -5.20 9.51 8.27
CA PHE A 149 -5.46 9.49 6.84
C PHE A 149 -6.26 10.71 6.37
N ARG A 150 -7.09 11.30 7.24
CA ARG A 150 -7.73 12.59 6.97
C ARG A 150 -6.70 13.72 6.87
N GLU A 151 -5.69 13.73 7.72
CA GLU A 151 -4.59 14.71 7.63
C GLU A 151 -3.81 14.55 6.31
N ILE A 152 -3.53 13.31 5.90
CA ILE A 152 -2.90 13.01 4.61
C ILE A 152 -3.76 13.53 3.46
N LEU A 153 -5.07 13.25 3.48
CA LEU A 153 -6.02 13.77 2.48
C LEU A 153 -5.96 15.30 2.42
N LEU A 154 -6.05 15.99 3.57
CA LEU A 154 -5.98 17.46 3.63
C LEU A 154 -4.67 17.98 3.04
N HIS A 155 -3.55 17.30 3.29
CA HIS A 155 -2.27 17.64 2.67
C HIS A 155 -2.34 17.56 1.13
N PHE A 156 -2.93 16.52 0.55
CA PHE A 156 -3.10 16.43 -0.91
C PHE A 156 -4.05 17.49 -1.48
N LEU A 157 -5.07 17.92 -0.73
CA LEU A 157 -5.93 19.02 -1.15
C LEU A 157 -5.18 20.35 -1.21
N THR A 158 -4.26 20.61 -0.28
CA THR A 158 -3.42 21.83 -0.33
C THR A 158 -2.50 21.88 -1.54
N LEU A 159 -2.20 20.72 -2.16
CA LEU A 159 -1.42 20.63 -3.40
C LEU A 159 -2.28 20.79 -4.67
N GLY A 160 -3.56 21.15 -4.52
CA GLY A 160 -4.49 21.32 -5.65
C GLY A 160 -5.16 20.03 -6.12
N GLY A 161 -5.06 18.94 -5.35
CA GLY A 161 -5.76 17.69 -5.65
C GLY A 161 -7.27 17.80 -5.47
N ALA A 162 -8.04 17.14 -6.34
CA ALA A 162 -9.48 17.01 -6.16
C ALA A 162 -9.81 15.90 -5.15
N VAL A 163 -10.71 16.17 -4.20
CA VAL A 163 -11.15 15.20 -3.16
C VAL A 163 -11.61 13.88 -3.78
N SER A 164 -12.35 13.94 -4.88
CA SER A 164 -12.91 12.77 -5.58
C SER A 164 -11.87 11.87 -6.24
N GLN A 165 -10.64 12.37 -6.43
CA GLN A 165 -9.54 11.63 -7.04
C GLN A 165 -8.57 11.07 -6.02
N PHE A 166 -8.70 11.46 -4.75
CA PHE A 166 -7.79 10.99 -3.72
C PHE A 166 -8.10 9.54 -3.36
N LYS A 167 -7.09 8.69 -3.53
CA LYS A 167 -7.03 7.36 -2.93
C LYS A 167 -5.79 7.30 -2.07
N THR A 168 -5.95 6.82 -0.84
CA THR A 168 -4.82 6.55 0.05
C THR A 168 -3.85 5.61 -0.67
N PRO A 169 -2.59 6.02 -0.89
CA PRO A 169 -1.62 5.14 -1.51
C PRO A 169 -1.38 3.95 -0.57
N ARG A 170 -1.50 2.72 -1.07
CA ARG A 170 -1.17 1.52 -0.28
C ARG A 170 0.33 1.40 -0.03
N PHE A 171 1.14 2.08 -0.85
CA PHE A 171 2.59 2.11 -0.77
C PHE A 171 3.09 3.55 -0.77
N VAL A 172 3.73 3.95 0.33
CA VAL A 172 4.36 5.25 0.43
C VAL A 172 5.79 5.14 -0.09
N SER A 173 6.08 5.87 -1.18
CA SER A 173 7.44 5.96 -1.70
C SER A 173 8.36 6.70 -0.72
N PRO A 174 9.63 6.30 -0.56
CA PRO A 174 10.62 7.06 0.21
C PRO A 174 10.75 8.53 -0.21
N GLY A 175 10.42 8.85 -1.47
CA GLY A 175 10.40 10.24 -1.96
C GLY A 175 9.26 11.10 -1.42
N ASN A 176 8.25 10.51 -0.77
CA ASN A 176 7.11 11.24 -0.22
C ASN A 176 7.31 11.59 1.26
N GLY A 177 8.33 12.42 1.52
CA GLY A 177 8.78 12.76 2.88
C GLY A 177 7.69 13.38 3.77
N LYS A 178 6.79 14.22 3.21
CA LYS A 178 5.70 14.82 4.00
C LYS A 178 4.68 13.80 4.49
N VAL A 179 4.29 12.84 3.64
CA VAL A 179 3.37 11.77 4.07
C VAL A 179 4.01 10.88 5.12
N LEU A 180 5.29 10.52 4.95
CA LEU A 180 6.03 9.75 5.97
C LEU A 180 6.16 10.51 7.30
N GLN A 181 6.35 11.83 7.27
CA GLN A 181 6.37 12.66 8.47
C GLN A 181 5.02 12.64 9.20
N ILE A 182 3.91 12.79 8.47
CA ILE A 182 2.55 12.71 9.05
C ILE A 182 2.32 11.34 9.69
N LEU A 183 2.65 10.26 8.96
CA LEU A 183 2.53 8.88 9.47
C LEU A 183 3.34 8.69 10.74
N ASN A 184 4.65 8.96 10.71
CA ASN A 184 5.55 8.72 11.83
C ASN A 184 5.22 9.55 13.07
N ARG A 185 4.76 10.81 12.90
CA ARG A 185 4.35 11.67 14.01
C ARG A 185 3.09 11.15 14.71
N ASN A 186 2.19 10.50 13.96
CA ASN A 186 0.90 10.06 14.46
C ASN A 186 0.90 8.58 14.88
N VAL A 187 2.06 7.91 14.92
CA VAL A 187 2.19 6.55 15.46
C VAL A 187 1.94 6.59 16.96
N THR A 188 1.01 5.77 17.43
CA THR A 188 0.70 5.60 18.86
C THR A 188 1.40 4.39 19.45
N LYS A 189 1.48 3.28 18.69
CA LYS A 189 2.11 2.02 19.12
C LYS A 189 2.82 1.34 17.94
N SER A 190 3.82 0.51 18.24
CA SER A 190 4.56 -0.28 17.24
C SER A 190 4.79 -1.70 17.74
N TYR A 191 4.66 -2.68 16.84
CA TYR A 191 4.80 -4.11 17.12
C TYR A 191 5.63 -4.77 16.02
N PHE A 192 6.65 -5.53 16.43
CA PHE A 192 7.47 -6.30 15.51
C PHE A 192 7.00 -7.76 15.48
N SER A 193 6.92 -8.32 14.27
CA SER A 193 6.61 -9.73 14.09
C SER A 193 7.71 -10.62 14.69
N THR A 194 7.27 -11.63 15.44
CA THR A 194 8.08 -12.72 16.00
C THR A 194 7.86 -14.05 15.25
N ALA A 195 7.06 -14.06 14.18
CA ALA A 195 6.61 -15.28 13.50
C ALA A 195 7.73 -16.12 12.87
N TYR A 196 8.83 -15.50 12.43
CA TYR A 196 9.97 -16.18 11.82
C TYR A 196 11.11 -16.50 12.83
N GLY A 197 10.82 -16.37 14.13
CA GLY A 197 11.76 -16.61 15.22
C GLY A 197 12.69 -15.42 15.50
N LEU A 198 13.12 -15.30 16.76
CA LEU A 198 14.32 -14.55 17.19
C LEU A 198 15.54 -15.44 17.01
#